data_AF-A0A349YJX8-F1
#
_entry.id   AF-A0A349YJX8-F1
#
_cell.length_a   1.000
_cell.length_b   1.000
_cell.length_c   1.000
_cell.angle_alpha   90.00
_cell.angle_beta   90.00
_cell.angle_gamma   90.00
#
_symmetry.space_group_name_H-M   'P 1'
#
loop_
_entity.id
_entity.type
_entity.pdbx_description
1 polymer ?
#
loop_
_entity_poly.entity_id
_entity_poly.type
_entity_poly.pdbx_seq_one_letter_code
_entity_poly.pdbx_strand_id
1 'polypeptide(L)'
;EAIDVVSKTCAYTNHTILAEALETWPMYFIEQVAPAIVPIIKELDARNKKMLEEKKLSADEIEKLAIIDSENRVHMANIDIHYGFSVNGVAYLHTEILKNSELNNFYKLYPEKFNNKTNGITFRRWLLHCNKPLASYLESMIGNGFKKNGEELKNFEKFLDDDKVLDELLAIKKEGKLALRDYIVQNGGVEVNPDSIFDVQVKRLHEYKRQQLNALYGIHKYLEIKRGNKPTTPITMIFGAKAAPAYTIAKDIIHLILCLQELTANDPEVSPYLRIVMLENYNVTYAEKVIPACDISEQISLASKEASGTGNMKFMLNGAVTLGTSDGANVEINDLVGDDNIYIFGEKSETVIKHYEKADYVSKEYYEKSPVIKEAVDFIVSDAALKAGHKENLERLYKELLNKDWFMTLLDLEDYIATKDRMMADYEDQKKWRKMMLVNIAKAGFFSSDRTIAEYNRDIWKLK
;
A
#
# COMPACT_ATOMS: atom_id res chain seq x y z
N GLU A 1 -2.43 37.11 20.65
CA GLU A 1 -3.82 36.62 20.68
C GLU A 1 -4.11 35.64 19.53
N ALA A 2 -4.12 36.07 18.26
CA ALA A 2 -4.45 35.18 17.14
C ALA A 2 -3.64 33.87 17.09
N ILE A 3 -2.31 33.94 17.29
CA ILE A 3 -1.44 32.75 17.36
C ILE A 3 -1.86 31.79 18.48
N ASP A 4 -2.24 32.31 19.65
CA ASP A 4 -2.67 31.49 20.79
C ASP A 4 -3.96 30.71 20.45
N VAL A 5 -4.91 31.38 19.78
CA VAL A 5 -6.13 30.73 19.29
C VAL A 5 -5.81 29.63 18.28
N VAL A 6 -4.97 29.92 17.27
CA VAL A 6 -4.57 28.92 16.25
C VAL A 6 -3.89 27.71 16.90
N SER A 7 -2.98 27.97 17.85
CA SER A 7 -2.24 26.94 18.59
C SER A 7 -3.08 26.06 19.51
N LYS A 8 -4.37 26.36 19.67
CA LYS A 8 -5.34 25.54 20.40
C LYS A 8 -6.43 24.95 19.49
N THR A 9 -6.38 25.27 18.20
CA THR A 9 -7.43 24.95 17.23
C THR A 9 -6.96 23.95 16.19
N CYS A 10 -5.74 24.08 15.69
CA CYS A 10 -5.24 23.30 14.57
C CYS A 10 -4.44 22.06 15.03
N ALA A 11 -4.71 20.92 14.42
CA ALA A 11 -3.93 19.70 14.55
C ALA A 11 -3.53 19.19 13.16
N TYR A 12 -2.37 18.57 13.05
CA TYR A 12 -1.77 18.11 11.81
C TYR A 12 -1.63 16.58 11.79
N THR A 13 -2.09 15.96 10.71
CA THR A 13 -1.88 14.53 10.46
C THR A 13 -0.96 14.38 9.27
N ASN A 14 0.19 13.74 9.47
CA ASN A 14 1.07 13.38 8.37
C ASN A 14 0.66 12.01 7.80
N HIS A 15 0.52 11.94 6.48
CA HIS A 15 0.01 10.77 5.75
C HIS A 15 1.06 10.07 4.88
N THR A 16 2.30 10.54 4.85
CA THR A 16 3.38 9.95 4.04
C THR A 16 4.74 10.47 4.47
N ILE A 17 5.76 9.62 4.30
CA ILE A 17 7.16 9.98 4.50
C ILE A 17 7.84 10.53 3.23
N LEU A 18 7.10 10.57 2.12
CA LEU A 18 7.64 11.01 0.84
C LEU A 18 7.66 12.54 0.76
N ALA A 19 8.78 13.08 0.29
CA ALA A 19 9.05 14.52 0.24
C ALA A 19 7.99 15.29 -0.58
N GLU A 20 7.38 14.67 -1.60
CA GLU A 20 6.37 15.34 -2.44
C GLU A 20 5.08 15.73 -1.71
N ALA A 21 4.83 15.21 -0.50
CA ALA A 21 3.69 15.64 0.32
C ALA A 21 4.07 16.60 1.46
N LEU A 22 5.37 16.85 1.66
CA LEU A 22 5.87 17.93 2.50
C LEU A 22 5.95 19.19 1.62
N GLU A 23 4.78 19.77 1.39
CA GLU A 23 4.59 20.84 0.40
C GLU A 23 5.48 22.06 0.70
N THR A 24 6.23 22.48 -0.33
CA THR A 24 7.05 23.70 -0.30
C THR A 24 6.69 24.62 -1.45
N TRP A 25 6.70 25.93 -1.18
CA TRP A 25 6.38 26.95 -2.18
C TRP A 25 7.45 28.03 -2.23
N PRO A 26 8.07 28.28 -3.39
CA PRO A 26 8.82 29.51 -3.59
C PRO A 26 7.99 30.74 -3.21
N MET A 27 8.52 31.61 -2.36
CA MET A 27 7.80 32.78 -1.83
C MET A 27 7.23 33.66 -2.94
N TYR A 28 7.94 33.79 -4.08
CA TYR A 28 7.48 34.61 -5.20
C TYR A 28 6.16 34.12 -5.80
N PHE A 29 5.83 32.81 -5.74
CA PHE A 29 4.53 32.31 -6.16
C PHE A 29 3.42 32.74 -5.19
N ILE A 30 3.69 32.69 -3.89
CA ILE A 30 2.73 33.15 -2.87
C ILE A 30 2.52 34.66 -2.99
N GLU A 31 3.58 35.44 -3.24
CA GLU A 31 3.47 36.88 -3.48
C GLU A 31 2.58 37.22 -4.67
N GLN A 32 2.55 36.37 -5.71
CA GLN A 32 1.67 36.55 -6.86
C GLN A 32 0.23 36.12 -6.59
N VAL A 33 0.03 34.96 -5.96
CA VAL A 33 -1.30 34.33 -5.82
C VAL A 33 -2.04 34.80 -4.57
N ALA A 34 -1.32 35.02 -3.46
CA ALA A 34 -1.87 35.38 -2.16
C ALA A 34 -0.95 36.37 -1.39
N PRO A 35 -0.69 37.58 -1.92
CA PRO A 35 0.23 38.53 -1.27
C PRO A 35 -0.16 38.91 0.16
N ALA A 36 -1.45 38.86 0.50
CA ALA A 36 -1.95 39.24 1.83
C ALA A 36 -1.45 38.32 2.97
N ILE A 37 -1.10 37.06 2.69
CA ILE A 37 -0.60 36.14 3.71
C ILE A 37 0.92 36.23 3.90
N VAL A 38 1.64 36.85 2.96
CA VAL A 38 3.11 36.93 2.99
C VAL A 38 3.64 37.63 4.25
N PRO A 39 3.10 38.80 4.68
CA PRO A 39 3.53 39.42 5.93
C PRO A 39 3.30 38.53 7.15
N ILE A 40 2.23 37.72 7.14
CA ILE A 40 1.90 36.79 8.22
C ILE A 40 2.94 35.67 8.26
N ILE A 41 3.23 35.04 7.12
CA ILE A 41 4.24 33.96 7.04
C ILE A 41 5.61 34.47 7.50
N LYS A 42 6.03 35.66 7.04
CA LYS A 42 7.31 36.27 7.44
C LYS A 42 7.36 36.56 8.94
N GLU A 43 6.28 37.05 9.54
CA GLU A 43 6.19 37.28 10.98
C GLU A 43 6.23 35.98 11.79
N LEU A 44 5.55 34.93 11.31
CA LEU A 44 5.59 33.60 11.93
C LEU A 44 7.00 33.00 11.89
N ASP A 45 7.67 33.06 10.73
CA ASP A 45 9.05 32.60 10.59
C ASP A 45 10.02 33.38 11.48
N ALA A 46 9.90 34.71 11.54
CA ALA A 46 10.75 35.55 12.40
C ALA A 46 10.61 35.20 13.89
N ARG A 47 9.37 34.98 14.36
CA ARG A 47 9.12 34.52 15.73
C ARG A 47 9.69 33.13 15.99
N ASN A 48 9.53 32.23 15.01
CA ASN A 48 10.05 30.88 15.10
C ASN A 48 11.58 30.88 15.22
N LYS A 49 12.29 31.56 14.31
CA LYS A 49 13.75 31.67 14.33
C LYS A 49 14.27 32.24 15.64
N LYS A 50 13.65 33.31 16.16
CA LYS A 50 13.99 33.87 17.48
C LYS A 50 13.84 32.85 18.61
N MET A 51 12.75 32.07 18.63
CA MET A 51 12.53 31.03 19.65
C MET A 51 13.57 29.90 19.55
N LEU A 52 13.95 29.50 18.33
CA LEU A 52 14.98 28.48 18.11
C LEU A 52 16.38 28.98 18.53
N GLU A 53 16.70 30.24 18.24
CA GLU A 53 17.93 30.91 18.71
C GLU A 53 18.00 31.00 20.24
N GLU A 54 16.90 31.36 20.91
CA GLU A 54 16.80 31.40 22.38
C GLU A 54 17.01 30.02 23.01
N LYS A 55 16.60 28.95 22.32
CA LYS A 55 16.88 27.55 22.68
C LYS A 55 18.30 27.09 22.34
N LYS A 56 19.13 27.96 21.74
CA LYS A 56 20.54 27.71 21.38
C LYS A 56 20.74 26.55 20.41
N LEU A 57 19.80 26.36 19.48
CA LEU A 57 19.95 25.41 18.39
C LEU A 57 21.05 25.88 17.43
N SER A 58 21.71 24.93 16.78
CA SER A 58 22.70 25.23 15.73
C SER A 58 22.03 25.81 14.48
N ALA A 59 22.81 26.48 13.64
CA ALA A 59 22.31 27.05 12.39
C ALA A 59 21.68 25.99 11.46
N ASP A 60 22.25 24.78 11.41
CA ASP A 60 21.70 23.65 10.64
C ASP A 60 20.35 23.16 11.18
N GLU A 61 20.21 23.09 12.50
CA GLU A 61 18.93 22.73 13.12
C GLU A 61 17.85 23.80 12.90
N ILE A 62 18.24 25.08 12.97
CA ILE A 62 17.33 26.20 12.71
C ILE A 62 16.84 26.16 11.27
N GLU A 63 17.73 25.89 10.29
CA GLU A 63 17.35 25.79 8.88
C GLU A 63 16.33 24.67 8.65
N LYS A 64 16.56 23.49 9.23
CA LYS A 64 15.64 22.33 9.12
C LYS A 64 14.28 22.57 9.79
N LEU A 65 14.21 23.51 10.73
CA LEU A 65 12.99 23.90 11.44
C LEU A 65 12.42 25.23 10.91
N ALA A 66 13.02 25.84 9.89
CA ALA A 66 12.57 27.14 9.41
C ALA A 66 11.22 27.03 8.69
N ILE A 67 10.39 28.07 8.79
CA ILE A 67 9.19 28.16 7.96
C ILE A 67 9.57 28.68 6.58
N ILE A 68 10.53 29.61 6.52
CA ILE A 68 11.14 30.09 5.29
C ILE A 68 12.60 29.67 5.28
N ASP A 69 12.98 28.82 4.32
CA ASP A 69 14.36 28.38 4.14
C ASP A 69 15.26 29.45 3.51
N SER A 70 16.55 29.17 3.46
CA SER A 70 17.59 30.02 2.85
C SER A 70 17.40 30.25 1.35
N GLU A 71 16.64 29.41 0.65
CA GLU A 71 16.25 29.57 -0.75
C GLU A 71 14.93 30.33 -0.93
N ASN A 72 14.40 30.91 0.14
CA ASN A 72 13.15 31.67 0.18
C ASN A 72 11.94 30.82 -0.27
N ARG A 73 11.92 29.54 0.12
CA ARG A 73 10.74 28.67 0.02
C ARG A 73 10.05 28.54 1.37
N VAL A 74 8.73 28.52 1.33
CA VAL A 74 7.85 28.33 2.48
C VAL A 74 7.56 26.84 2.66
N HIS A 75 7.86 26.31 3.84
CA HIS A 75 7.61 24.92 4.23
C HIS A 75 6.27 24.82 4.96
N MET A 76 5.24 24.30 4.28
CA MET A 76 3.86 24.33 4.79
C MET A 76 3.69 23.44 6.02
N ALA A 77 4.28 22.24 6.01
CA ALA A 77 4.26 21.33 7.15
C ALA A 77 4.94 21.94 8.40
N ASN A 78 5.97 22.75 8.21
CA ASN A 78 6.66 23.41 9.32
C ASN A 78 5.75 24.42 10.02
N ILE A 79 4.92 25.15 9.26
CA ILE A 79 3.89 26.05 9.82
C ILE A 79 2.92 25.25 10.70
N ASP A 80 2.39 24.16 10.17
CA ASP A 80 1.41 23.30 10.85
C ASP A 80 1.98 22.72 12.16
N ILE A 81 3.24 22.28 12.16
CA ILE A 81 3.86 21.68 13.34
C ILE A 81 4.22 22.74 14.39
N HIS A 82 4.74 23.90 13.99
CA HIS A 82 5.06 24.98 14.94
C HIS A 82 3.81 25.52 15.62
N TYR A 83 2.75 25.75 14.84
CA TYR A 83 1.56 26.48 15.30
C TYR A 83 0.32 25.60 15.54
N GLY A 84 0.39 24.29 15.32
CA GLY A 84 -0.62 23.33 15.75
C GLY A 84 -0.36 22.74 17.14
N PHE A 85 -1.38 22.16 17.79
CA PHE A 85 -1.25 21.54 19.12
C PHE A 85 -0.98 20.04 19.11
N SER A 86 -1.21 19.36 17.99
CA SER A 86 -1.06 17.91 17.86
C SER A 86 -0.52 17.57 16.49
N VAL A 87 0.41 16.62 16.45
CA VAL A 87 0.96 16.02 15.23
C VAL A 87 0.77 14.52 15.34
N ASN A 88 0.16 13.88 14.34
CA ASN A 88 0.03 12.42 14.37
C ASN A 88 0.38 11.72 13.07
N GLY A 89 0.93 10.51 13.21
CA GLY A 89 1.04 9.55 12.13
C GLY A 89 -0.20 8.66 12.01
N VAL A 90 -0.20 7.80 10.99
CA VAL A 90 -1.36 6.99 10.57
C VAL A 90 -1.17 5.47 10.66
N ALA A 91 -0.04 5.04 11.20
CA ALA A 91 0.27 3.69 11.66
C ALA A 91 1.38 3.78 12.70
N TYR A 92 1.56 2.73 13.52
CA TYR A 92 2.58 2.74 14.56
C TYR A 92 4.00 2.93 13.99
N LEU A 93 4.43 2.05 13.09
CA LEU A 93 5.76 2.10 12.48
C LEU A 93 6.02 3.44 11.77
N HIS A 94 5.02 3.94 11.04
CA HIS A 94 5.10 5.26 10.40
C HIS A 94 5.33 6.39 11.40
N THR A 95 4.61 6.38 12.53
CA THR A 95 4.80 7.39 13.58
C THR A 95 6.20 7.32 14.17
N GLU A 96 6.76 6.13 14.36
CA GLU A 96 8.12 5.96 14.84
C GLU A 96 9.17 6.42 13.81
N ILE A 97 8.96 6.17 12.52
CA ILE A 97 9.82 6.70 11.45
C ILE A 97 9.79 8.24 11.44
N LEU A 98 8.61 8.86 11.60
CA LEU A 98 8.51 10.32 11.68
C LEU A 98 9.31 10.88 12.87
N LYS A 99 9.19 10.26 14.05
CA LYS A 99 9.91 10.72 15.25
C LYS A 99 11.42 10.53 15.16
N ASN A 100 11.88 9.46 14.51
CA ASN A 100 13.29 9.06 14.51
C ASN A 100 14.06 9.52 13.26
N SER A 101 13.38 9.84 12.16
CA SER A 101 13.97 10.29 10.90
C SER A 101 13.36 11.64 10.44
N GLU A 102 12.23 11.60 9.73
CA GLU A 102 11.74 12.72 8.90
C GLU A 102 11.42 13.99 9.69
N LEU A 103 10.79 13.84 10.85
CA LEU A 103 10.39 14.94 11.73
C LEU A 103 11.17 14.92 13.05
N ASN A 104 12.37 14.33 13.06
CA ASN A 104 13.15 14.15 14.29
C ASN A 104 13.47 15.47 14.99
N ASN A 105 13.84 16.51 14.24
CA ASN A 105 14.11 17.84 14.82
C ASN A 105 12.85 18.43 15.46
N PHE A 106 11.69 18.26 14.84
CA PHE A 106 10.41 18.69 15.41
C PHE A 106 10.03 17.87 16.64
N TYR A 107 10.27 16.56 16.63
CA TYR A 107 9.99 15.71 17.78
C TYR A 107 10.87 16.03 18.98
N LYS A 108 12.15 16.34 18.77
CA LYS A 108 13.06 16.84 19.82
C LYS A 108 12.55 18.15 20.43
N LEU A 109 11.93 19.00 19.60
CA LEU A 109 11.44 20.31 20.01
C LEU A 109 10.07 20.26 20.70
N TYR A 110 9.17 19.39 20.24
CA TYR A 110 7.77 19.29 20.68
C TYR A 110 7.33 17.83 20.94
N PRO A 111 8.02 17.08 21.81
CA PRO A 111 7.77 15.65 21.97
C PRO A 111 6.32 15.34 22.38
N GLU A 112 5.68 16.23 23.13
CA GLU A 112 4.30 16.12 23.61
C GLU A 112 3.24 16.24 22.50
N LYS A 113 3.57 16.84 21.36
CA LYS A 113 2.62 16.98 20.24
C LYS A 113 2.43 15.67 19.48
N PHE A 114 3.44 14.81 19.45
CA PHE A 114 3.49 13.64 18.57
C PHE A 114 2.71 12.45 19.14
N ASN A 115 1.76 11.94 18.36
CA ASN A 115 0.99 10.74 18.71
C ASN A 115 0.69 9.88 17.47
N ASN A 116 0.06 8.72 17.67
CA ASN A 116 -0.36 7.83 16.58
C ASN A 116 -1.90 7.73 16.55
N LYS A 117 -2.45 7.66 15.34
CA LYS A 117 -3.83 7.27 15.07
C LYS A 117 -3.86 6.32 13.89
N THR A 118 -3.68 5.03 14.15
CA THR A 118 -3.69 4.01 13.09
C THR A 118 -4.98 4.14 12.27
N ASN A 119 -4.85 4.18 10.95
CA ASN A 119 -6.00 4.29 10.06
C ASN A 119 -7.02 3.16 10.28
N GLY A 120 -8.21 3.38 9.76
CA GLY A 120 -9.27 2.38 9.72
C GLY A 120 -10.19 2.59 8.53
N ILE A 121 -11.05 1.62 8.30
CA ILE A 121 -12.02 1.61 7.21
C ILE A 121 -13.44 1.48 7.76
N THR A 122 -14.40 2.07 7.06
CA THR A 122 -15.81 1.91 7.42
C THR A 122 -16.32 0.53 7.00
N PHE A 123 -16.76 -0.26 7.97
CA PHE A 123 -17.33 -1.59 7.70
C PHE A 123 -18.67 -1.50 6.97
N ARG A 124 -19.35 -0.35 7.03
CA ARG A 124 -20.63 -0.14 6.34
C ARG A 124 -20.46 -0.28 4.84
N ARG A 125 -19.41 0.30 4.26
CA ARG A 125 -19.13 0.18 2.82
C ARG A 125 -18.35 -1.11 2.52
N TRP A 126 -17.29 -1.36 3.28
CA TRP A 126 -16.28 -2.37 2.93
C TRP A 126 -16.56 -3.79 3.46
N LEU A 127 -17.73 -4.00 4.09
CA LEU A 127 -18.25 -5.32 4.42
C LEU A 127 -19.76 -5.37 4.16
N LEU A 128 -20.55 -4.55 4.87
CA LEU A 128 -22.02 -4.65 4.84
C LEU A 128 -22.62 -4.33 3.47
N HIS A 129 -22.02 -3.41 2.71
CA HIS A 129 -22.49 -3.03 1.39
C HIS A 129 -21.89 -3.92 0.29
N CYS A 130 -20.56 -4.02 0.23
CA CYS A 130 -19.89 -4.71 -0.86
C CYS A 130 -19.92 -6.24 -0.77
N ASN A 131 -20.06 -6.80 0.44
CA ASN A 131 -20.06 -8.24 0.68
C ASN A 131 -21.23 -8.66 1.57
N LYS A 132 -22.45 -8.44 1.06
CA LYS A 132 -23.69 -8.81 1.74
C LYS A 132 -23.74 -10.29 2.15
N PRO A 133 -23.33 -11.27 1.30
CA PRO A 133 -23.32 -12.67 1.71
C PRO A 133 -22.46 -12.92 2.95
N LEU A 134 -21.21 -12.40 2.98
CA LEU A 134 -20.35 -12.52 4.16
C LEU A 134 -20.95 -11.81 5.38
N ALA A 135 -21.50 -10.61 5.20
CA ALA A 135 -22.11 -9.87 6.31
C ALA A 135 -23.31 -10.60 6.93
N SER A 136 -24.18 -11.19 6.10
CA SER A 136 -25.32 -12.00 6.54
C SER A 136 -24.85 -13.28 7.21
N TYR A 137 -23.79 -13.90 6.71
CA TYR A 137 -23.22 -15.10 7.30
C TYR A 137 -22.58 -14.84 8.67
N LEU A 138 -21.79 -13.77 8.80
CA LEU A 138 -21.27 -13.35 10.10
C LEU A 138 -22.41 -13.08 11.10
N GLU A 139 -23.49 -12.44 10.66
CA GLU A 139 -24.65 -12.19 11.51
C GLU A 139 -25.35 -13.46 11.99
N SER A 140 -25.46 -14.51 11.16
CA SER A 140 -26.04 -15.79 11.59
C SER A 140 -25.16 -16.55 12.59
N MET A 141 -23.84 -16.35 12.54
CA MET A 141 -22.87 -17.08 13.37
C MET A 141 -22.53 -16.37 14.70
N ILE A 142 -22.46 -15.04 14.69
CA ILE A 142 -22.02 -14.23 15.85
C ILE A 142 -23.01 -13.12 16.26
N GLY A 143 -24.16 -13.00 15.58
CA GLY A 143 -25.12 -11.92 15.82
C GLY A 143 -24.72 -10.61 15.15
N ASN A 144 -25.50 -9.55 15.38
CA ASN A 144 -25.40 -8.30 14.62
C ASN A 144 -24.54 -7.20 15.26
N GLY A 145 -23.96 -7.44 16.44
CA GLY A 145 -23.25 -6.40 17.19
C GLY A 145 -21.98 -5.91 16.47
N PHE A 146 -21.33 -6.75 15.65
CA PHE A 146 -20.17 -6.35 14.83
C PHE A 146 -20.45 -5.19 13.86
N LYS A 147 -21.72 -4.97 13.50
CA LYS A 147 -22.14 -3.84 12.64
C LYS A 147 -21.95 -2.48 13.33
N LYS A 148 -21.98 -2.46 14.67
CA LYS A 148 -21.78 -1.26 15.52
C LYS A 148 -20.41 -1.26 16.20
N ASN A 149 -19.91 -2.42 16.60
CA ASN A 149 -18.62 -2.58 17.25
C ASN A 149 -17.77 -3.61 16.50
N GLY A 150 -16.84 -3.14 15.66
CA GLY A 150 -15.99 -4.01 14.84
C GLY A 150 -15.22 -5.08 15.63
N GLU A 151 -14.89 -4.82 16.91
CA GLU A 151 -14.18 -5.78 17.76
C GLU A 151 -14.94 -7.09 17.99
N GLU A 152 -16.26 -7.10 17.81
CA GLU A 152 -17.06 -8.31 17.98
C GLU A 152 -16.79 -9.36 16.89
N LEU A 153 -16.12 -9.00 15.78
CA LEU A 153 -15.66 -9.97 14.78
C LEU A 153 -14.75 -11.06 15.38
N LYS A 154 -14.04 -10.78 16.48
CA LYS A 154 -13.21 -11.77 17.18
C LYS A 154 -14.00 -13.00 17.65
N ASN A 155 -15.31 -12.85 17.87
CA ASN A 155 -16.17 -13.97 18.25
C ASN A 155 -16.30 -15.02 17.14
N PHE A 156 -15.88 -14.71 15.91
CA PHE A 156 -15.88 -15.64 14.79
C PHE A 156 -14.77 -16.69 14.90
N GLU A 157 -13.71 -16.44 15.70
CA GLU A 157 -12.61 -17.40 15.95
C GLU A 157 -13.08 -18.73 16.55
N LYS A 158 -14.22 -18.75 17.26
CA LYS A 158 -14.79 -19.97 17.84
C LYS A 158 -15.16 -21.03 16.80
N PHE A 159 -15.20 -20.68 15.52
CA PHE A 159 -15.50 -21.57 14.40
C PHE A 159 -14.26 -21.98 13.59
N LEU A 160 -13.05 -21.73 14.09
CA LEU A 160 -11.80 -22.04 13.37
C LEU A 160 -11.67 -23.52 12.97
N ASP A 161 -12.29 -24.43 13.71
CA ASP A 161 -12.27 -25.88 13.45
C ASP A 161 -13.60 -26.43 12.93
N ASP A 162 -14.57 -25.56 12.59
CA ASP A 162 -15.86 -25.98 12.02
C ASP A 162 -15.77 -26.02 10.50
N ASP A 163 -15.56 -27.23 9.94
CA ASP A 163 -15.40 -27.42 8.50
C ASP A 163 -16.61 -26.90 7.70
N LYS A 164 -17.84 -26.92 8.25
CA LYS A 164 -19.01 -26.37 7.56
C LYS A 164 -18.94 -24.85 7.44
N VAL A 165 -18.44 -24.19 8.48
CA VAL A 165 -18.24 -22.73 8.47
C VAL A 165 -17.15 -22.34 7.47
N LEU A 166 -16.06 -23.11 7.48
CA LEU A 166 -14.95 -22.91 6.57
C LEU A 166 -15.36 -23.14 5.09
N ASP A 167 -16.17 -24.17 4.80
CA ASP A 167 -16.72 -24.43 3.46
C ASP A 167 -17.61 -23.28 2.97
N GLU A 168 -18.48 -22.75 3.84
CA GLU A 168 -19.37 -21.63 3.49
C GLU A 168 -18.58 -20.35 3.17
N LEU A 169 -17.47 -20.09 3.89
CA LEU A 169 -16.58 -18.95 3.55
C LEU A 169 -15.99 -19.07 2.14
N LEU A 170 -15.62 -20.27 1.69
CA LEU A 170 -15.17 -20.49 0.31
C LEU A 170 -16.30 -20.29 -0.69
N ALA A 171 -17.51 -20.77 -0.39
CA ALA A 171 -18.67 -20.57 -1.26
C ALA A 171 -18.94 -19.08 -1.46
N ILE A 172 -18.94 -18.30 -0.38
CA ILE A 172 -19.09 -16.84 -0.42
C ILE A 172 -17.95 -16.17 -1.22
N LYS A 173 -16.70 -16.62 -1.04
CA LYS A 173 -15.55 -16.14 -1.84
C LYS A 173 -15.77 -16.41 -3.32
N LYS A 174 -16.23 -17.62 -3.67
CA LYS A 174 -16.52 -18.03 -5.04
C LYS A 174 -17.62 -17.17 -5.68
N GLU A 175 -18.67 -16.84 -4.94
CA GLU A 175 -19.70 -15.90 -5.39
C GLU A 175 -19.11 -14.51 -5.70
N GLY A 176 -18.23 -14.01 -4.83
CA GLY A 176 -17.48 -12.77 -5.06
C GLY A 176 -16.67 -12.81 -6.36
N LYS A 177 -15.96 -13.92 -6.61
CA LYS A 177 -15.15 -14.14 -7.83
C LYS A 177 -16.01 -14.17 -9.10
N LEU A 178 -17.16 -14.84 -9.05
CA LEU A 178 -18.13 -14.84 -10.15
C LEU A 178 -18.68 -13.43 -10.42
N ALA A 179 -19.05 -12.70 -9.37
CA ALA A 179 -19.53 -11.33 -9.50
C ALA A 179 -18.48 -10.38 -10.06
N LEU A 180 -17.20 -10.54 -9.69
CA LEU A 180 -16.10 -9.77 -10.27
C LEU A 180 -15.91 -10.10 -11.75
N ARG A 181 -15.87 -11.38 -12.13
CA ARG A 181 -15.78 -11.81 -13.53
C ARG A 181 -16.88 -11.14 -14.37
N ASP A 182 -18.12 -11.23 -13.93
CA ASP A 182 -19.26 -10.67 -14.65
C ASP A 182 -19.14 -9.16 -14.78
N TYR A 183 -18.69 -8.49 -13.72
CA TYR A 183 -18.48 -7.04 -13.74
C TYR A 183 -17.34 -6.64 -14.69
N ILE A 184 -16.24 -7.39 -14.76
CA ILE A 184 -15.15 -7.13 -15.70
C ILE A 184 -15.66 -7.21 -17.14
N VAL A 185 -16.37 -8.29 -17.49
CA VAL A 185 -16.91 -8.51 -18.84
C VAL A 185 -17.95 -7.43 -19.21
N GLN A 186 -18.85 -7.08 -18.29
CA GLN A 186 -19.86 -6.03 -18.49
C GLN A 186 -19.25 -4.65 -18.76
N ASN A 187 -18.04 -4.39 -18.26
CA ASN A 187 -17.32 -3.14 -18.46
C ASN A 187 -16.25 -3.24 -19.57
N GLY A 188 -16.40 -4.21 -20.49
CA GLY A 188 -15.53 -4.35 -21.67
C GLY A 188 -14.17 -4.98 -21.40
N GLY A 189 -13.95 -5.51 -20.20
CA GLY A 189 -12.72 -6.20 -19.83
C GLY A 189 -12.69 -7.66 -20.29
N VAL A 190 -11.55 -8.30 -20.06
CA VAL A 190 -11.33 -9.71 -20.44
C VAL A 190 -12.01 -10.67 -19.47
N GLU A 191 -12.48 -11.80 -19.97
CA GLU A 191 -13.00 -12.88 -19.11
C GLU A 191 -11.87 -13.47 -18.25
N VAL A 192 -12.20 -13.75 -16.98
CA VAL A 192 -11.28 -14.33 -16.00
C VAL A 192 -11.86 -15.63 -15.45
N ASN A 193 -10.99 -16.59 -15.13
CA ASN A 193 -11.39 -17.89 -14.60
C ASN A 193 -11.71 -17.78 -13.09
N PRO A 194 -12.96 -17.89 -12.65
CA PRO A 194 -13.31 -17.78 -11.23
C PRO A 194 -12.81 -18.97 -10.38
N ASP A 195 -12.28 -20.04 -10.99
CA ASP A 195 -11.62 -21.17 -10.31
C ASP A 195 -10.11 -20.94 -10.11
N SER A 196 -9.55 -19.90 -10.73
CA SER A 196 -8.15 -19.51 -10.51
C SER A 196 -7.96 -18.76 -9.19
N ILE A 197 -6.76 -18.74 -8.63
CA ILE A 197 -6.39 -17.88 -7.52
C ILE A 197 -6.47 -16.42 -7.98
N PHE A 198 -7.31 -15.61 -7.32
CA PHE A 198 -7.38 -14.17 -7.59
C PHE A 198 -6.34 -13.43 -6.76
N ASP A 199 -5.24 -13.13 -7.43
CA ASP A 199 -4.10 -12.40 -6.90
C ASP A 199 -4.21 -10.92 -7.26
N VAL A 200 -4.41 -10.05 -6.27
CA VAL A 200 -4.92 -8.71 -6.50
C VAL A 200 -3.99 -7.62 -5.99
N GLN A 201 -3.55 -6.76 -6.90
CA GLN A 201 -2.83 -5.52 -6.60
C GLN A 201 -3.58 -4.29 -7.13
N VAL A 202 -4.46 -3.74 -6.30
CA VAL A 202 -5.25 -2.53 -6.64
C VAL A 202 -4.90 -1.35 -5.73
N LYS A 203 -4.22 -0.35 -6.30
CA LYS A 203 -3.76 0.86 -5.61
C LYS A 203 -3.27 1.87 -6.65
N ARG A 204 -3.00 3.11 -6.25
CA ARG A 204 -2.37 4.11 -7.13
C ARG A 204 -1.12 3.50 -7.79
N LEU A 205 -0.85 3.87 -9.03
CA LEU A 205 0.38 3.42 -9.67
C LEU A 205 1.52 4.34 -9.29
N HIS A 206 2.53 3.79 -8.63
CA HIS A 206 3.71 4.50 -8.18
C HIS A 206 4.83 3.48 -8.00
N GLU A 207 6.07 3.82 -8.36
CA GLU A 207 7.19 2.89 -8.27
C GLU A 207 7.40 2.32 -6.85
N TYR A 208 7.17 3.08 -5.76
CA TYR A 208 7.27 2.54 -4.39
C TYR A 208 6.21 1.48 -4.04
N LYS A 209 5.08 1.46 -4.75
CA LYS A 209 4.01 0.45 -4.59
C LYS A 209 4.32 -0.84 -5.34
N ARG A 210 5.39 -0.83 -6.13
CA ARG A 210 6.06 -1.97 -6.75
C ARG A 210 5.15 -2.85 -7.60
N GLN A 211 4.24 -2.27 -8.38
CA GLN A 211 3.52 -3.04 -9.42
C GLN A 211 4.50 -3.68 -10.43
N GLN A 212 5.67 -3.07 -10.64
CA GLN A 212 6.74 -3.65 -11.46
C GLN A 212 7.34 -4.93 -10.83
N LEU A 213 7.43 -5.03 -9.49
CA LEU A 213 7.87 -6.25 -8.81
C LEU A 213 6.90 -7.41 -9.10
N ASN A 214 5.59 -7.14 -8.98
CA ASN A 214 4.56 -8.13 -9.30
C ASN A 214 4.55 -8.48 -10.80
N ALA A 215 4.76 -7.51 -11.70
CA ALA A 215 4.90 -7.77 -13.12
C ALA A 215 6.10 -8.69 -13.45
N LEU A 216 7.24 -8.51 -12.77
CA LEU A 216 8.41 -9.40 -12.90
C LEU A 216 8.11 -10.81 -12.41
N TYR A 217 7.33 -10.98 -11.34
CA TYR A 217 6.82 -12.30 -10.95
C TYR A 217 5.89 -12.90 -12.02
N GLY A 218 5.02 -12.10 -12.64
CA GLY A 218 4.18 -12.55 -13.75
C GLY A 218 5.00 -13.06 -14.94
N ILE A 219 6.11 -12.38 -15.27
CA ILE A 219 7.09 -12.84 -16.25
C ILE A 219 7.75 -14.15 -15.82
N HIS A 220 8.23 -14.22 -14.57
CA HIS A 220 8.83 -15.43 -14.02
C HIS A 220 7.87 -16.64 -14.15
N LYS A 221 6.60 -16.48 -13.77
CA LYS A 221 5.60 -17.55 -13.92
C LYS A 221 5.28 -17.88 -15.37
N TYR A 222 5.21 -16.89 -16.25
CA TYR A 222 5.05 -17.13 -17.70
C TYR A 222 6.17 -18.06 -18.21
N LEU A 223 7.42 -17.78 -17.87
CA LEU A 223 8.58 -18.57 -18.30
C LEU A 223 8.63 -19.96 -17.67
N GLU A 224 8.29 -20.09 -16.39
CA GLU A 224 8.16 -21.39 -15.72
C GLU A 224 7.13 -22.30 -16.42
N ILE A 225 5.98 -21.75 -16.80
CA ILE A 225 4.96 -22.52 -17.54
C ILE A 225 5.48 -22.97 -18.90
N LYS A 226 6.21 -22.10 -19.63
CA LYS A 226 6.86 -22.46 -20.91
C LYS A 226 7.92 -23.56 -20.75
N ARG A 227 8.54 -23.66 -19.57
CA ARG A 227 9.47 -24.75 -19.21
C ARG A 227 8.76 -26.04 -18.77
N GLY A 228 7.43 -26.02 -18.62
CA GLY A 228 6.62 -27.15 -18.21
C GLY A 228 6.24 -27.16 -16.73
N ASN A 229 6.69 -26.18 -15.94
CA ASN A 229 6.36 -26.03 -14.53
C ASN A 229 5.01 -25.31 -14.39
N LYS A 230 3.93 -26.07 -14.59
CA LYS A 230 2.56 -25.55 -14.59
C LYS A 230 1.98 -25.55 -13.17
N PRO A 231 1.32 -24.46 -12.72
CA PRO A 231 0.64 -24.44 -11.43
C PRO A 231 -0.55 -25.41 -11.43
N THR A 232 -0.81 -26.01 -10.28
CA THR A 232 -1.96 -26.93 -10.08
C THR A 232 -3.28 -26.17 -10.19
N THR A 233 -3.42 -25.10 -9.41
CA THR A 233 -4.52 -24.13 -9.55
C THR A 233 -4.10 -22.99 -10.47
N PRO A 234 -4.89 -22.63 -11.50
CA PRO A 234 -4.60 -21.49 -12.35
C PRO A 234 -4.51 -20.18 -11.53
N ILE A 235 -3.80 -19.18 -12.05
CA ILE A 235 -3.59 -17.89 -11.39
C ILE A 235 -4.16 -16.77 -12.26
N THR A 236 -4.97 -15.88 -11.68
CA THR A 236 -5.37 -14.62 -12.30
C THR A 236 -4.79 -13.46 -11.49
N MET A 237 -3.78 -12.79 -12.04
CA MET A 237 -3.19 -11.59 -11.47
C MET A 237 -3.98 -10.36 -11.93
N ILE A 238 -4.56 -9.63 -10.99
CA ILE A 238 -5.49 -8.52 -11.21
C ILE A 238 -4.85 -7.22 -10.71
N PHE A 239 -4.54 -6.34 -11.64
CA PHE A 239 -4.04 -5.00 -11.40
C PHE A 239 -5.16 -3.98 -11.55
N GLY A 240 -5.12 -2.91 -10.75
CA GLY A 240 -6.07 -1.81 -10.88
C GLY A 240 -5.47 -0.54 -10.31
N ALA A 241 -5.13 0.39 -11.20
CA ALA A 241 -4.34 1.55 -10.83
C ALA A 241 -4.55 2.73 -11.77
N LYS A 242 -4.17 3.92 -11.29
CA LYS A 242 -4.05 5.14 -12.09
C LYS A 242 -2.66 5.73 -11.87
N ALA A 243 -2.01 6.13 -12.96
CA ALA A 243 -0.78 6.90 -12.93
C ALA A 243 -1.08 8.40 -13.04
N ALA A 244 -0.27 9.25 -12.41
CA ALA A 244 -0.35 10.68 -12.64
C ALA A 244 0.05 11.01 -14.10
N PRO A 245 -0.56 12.02 -14.75
CA PRO A 245 -0.35 12.28 -16.18
C PRO A 245 1.12 12.48 -16.58
N ALA A 246 1.89 13.16 -15.72
CA ALA A 246 3.31 13.46 -15.93
C ALA A 246 4.27 12.35 -15.47
N TYR A 247 3.76 11.27 -14.87
CA TYR A 247 4.60 10.22 -14.30
C TYR A 247 4.89 9.15 -15.37
N THR A 248 5.93 9.40 -16.16
CA THR A 248 6.31 8.57 -17.31
C THR A 248 6.59 7.12 -16.95
N ILE A 249 7.45 6.85 -15.95
CA ILE A 249 7.79 5.47 -15.56
C ILE A 249 6.57 4.72 -15.04
N ALA A 250 5.69 5.37 -14.27
CA ALA A 250 4.42 4.77 -13.88
C ALA A 250 3.60 4.35 -15.12
N LYS A 251 3.47 5.21 -16.13
CA LYS A 251 2.77 4.83 -17.37
C LYS A 251 3.45 3.67 -18.10
N ASP A 252 4.78 3.58 -18.06
CA ASP A 252 5.51 2.45 -18.66
C ASP A 252 5.29 1.13 -17.92
N ILE A 253 5.11 1.17 -16.59
CA ILE A 253 4.74 -0.01 -15.81
C ILE A 253 3.33 -0.49 -16.18
N ILE A 254 2.36 0.43 -16.35
CA ILE A 254 1.03 0.07 -16.89
C ILE A 254 1.17 -0.56 -18.27
N HIS A 255 1.99 0.04 -19.13
CA HIS A 255 2.23 -0.46 -20.48
C HIS A 255 2.80 -1.89 -20.46
N LEU A 256 3.77 -2.19 -19.60
CA LEU A 256 4.29 -3.55 -19.41
C LEU A 256 3.18 -4.52 -18.97
N ILE A 257 2.36 -4.17 -17.98
CA ILE A 257 1.25 -5.01 -17.51
C ILE A 257 0.26 -5.30 -18.64
N LEU A 258 -0.05 -4.32 -19.48
CA LEU A 258 -0.92 -4.50 -20.65
C LEU A 258 -0.29 -5.43 -21.70
N CYS A 259 1.02 -5.34 -21.94
CA CYS A 259 1.73 -6.29 -22.80
C CYS A 259 1.65 -7.72 -22.25
N LEU A 260 1.85 -7.88 -20.93
CA LEU A 260 1.76 -9.19 -20.27
C LEU A 260 0.32 -9.75 -20.28
N GLN A 261 -0.70 -8.88 -20.16
CA GLN A 261 -2.09 -9.26 -20.35
C GLN A 261 -2.31 -9.84 -21.75
N GLU A 262 -1.80 -9.21 -22.81
CA GLU A 262 -1.91 -9.73 -24.18
C GLU A 262 -1.15 -11.05 -24.37
N LEU A 263 0.10 -11.12 -23.90
CA LEU A 263 0.95 -12.31 -24.04
C LEU A 263 0.38 -13.52 -23.32
N THR A 264 0.00 -13.37 -22.05
CA THR A 264 -0.63 -14.46 -21.28
C THR A 264 -1.99 -14.88 -21.84
N ALA A 265 -2.69 -13.95 -22.51
CA ALA A 265 -3.97 -14.27 -23.14
C ALA A 265 -3.85 -15.05 -24.43
N ASN A 266 -2.82 -14.77 -25.23
CA ASN A 266 -2.67 -15.28 -26.59
C ASN A 266 -1.72 -16.48 -26.71
N ASP A 267 -0.98 -16.83 -25.66
CA ASP A 267 -0.14 -18.03 -25.63
C ASP A 267 -0.93 -19.25 -25.15
N PRO A 268 -1.26 -20.23 -26.03
CA PRO A 268 -2.10 -21.38 -25.68
C PRO A 268 -1.48 -22.32 -24.63
N GLU A 269 -0.16 -22.28 -24.45
CA GLU A 269 0.50 -23.07 -23.40
C GLU A 269 0.37 -22.43 -22.02
N VAL A 270 0.15 -21.11 -21.97
CA VAL A 270 0.13 -20.33 -20.73
C VAL A 270 -1.29 -19.95 -20.30
N SER A 271 -2.15 -19.56 -21.23
CA SER A 271 -3.49 -19.04 -20.95
C SER A 271 -4.39 -19.94 -20.08
N PRO A 272 -4.26 -21.29 -20.06
CA PRO A 272 -5.02 -22.13 -19.13
C PRO A 272 -4.59 -21.98 -17.67
N TYR A 273 -3.36 -21.52 -17.42
CA TYR A 273 -2.69 -21.55 -16.13
C TYR A 273 -2.41 -20.17 -15.55
N LEU A 274 -2.18 -19.16 -16.39
CA LEU A 274 -1.87 -17.80 -15.97
C LEU A 274 -2.63 -16.79 -16.82
N ARG A 275 -3.32 -15.88 -16.13
CA ARG A 275 -3.96 -14.71 -16.73
C ARG A 275 -3.49 -13.46 -16.00
N ILE A 276 -3.10 -12.43 -16.75
CA ILE A 276 -2.82 -11.10 -16.20
C ILE A 276 -3.90 -10.14 -16.71
N VAL A 277 -4.47 -9.34 -15.82
CA VAL A 277 -5.56 -8.40 -16.15
C VAL A 277 -5.31 -7.04 -15.51
N MET A 278 -5.42 -5.97 -16.31
CA MET A 278 -5.42 -4.58 -15.87
C MET A 278 -6.85 -4.03 -15.92
N LEU A 279 -7.42 -3.75 -14.76
CA LEU A 279 -8.75 -3.16 -14.62
C LEU A 279 -8.71 -1.68 -15.01
N GLU A 280 -9.51 -1.32 -16.01
CA GLU A 280 -9.60 0.05 -16.46
C GLU A 280 -10.29 0.96 -15.42
N ASN A 281 -9.79 2.19 -15.29
CA ASN A 281 -10.38 3.24 -14.49
C ASN A 281 -10.75 2.84 -13.04
N TYR A 282 -9.87 2.08 -12.38
CA TYR A 282 -10.08 1.62 -11.00
C TYR A 282 -10.55 2.77 -10.07
N ASN A 283 -11.63 2.51 -9.34
CA ASN A 283 -12.32 3.46 -8.48
C ASN A 283 -13.03 2.72 -7.33
N VAL A 284 -13.81 3.43 -6.50
CA VAL A 284 -14.52 2.85 -5.36
C VAL A 284 -15.54 1.79 -5.80
N THR A 285 -16.31 2.03 -6.86
CA THR A 285 -17.30 1.07 -7.39
C THR A 285 -16.63 -0.21 -7.84
N TYR A 286 -15.49 -0.12 -8.52
CA TYR A 286 -14.70 -1.29 -8.92
C TYR A 286 -14.13 -2.02 -7.69
N ALA A 287 -13.62 -1.27 -6.71
CA ALA A 287 -13.10 -1.82 -5.46
C ALA A 287 -14.16 -2.66 -4.71
N GLU A 288 -15.42 -2.23 -4.71
CA GLU A 288 -16.54 -2.97 -4.09
C GLU A 288 -16.79 -4.34 -4.75
N LYS A 289 -16.32 -4.57 -5.97
CA LYS A 289 -16.37 -5.88 -6.63
C LYS A 289 -15.09 -6.68 -6.44
N VAL A 290 -13.94 -6.01 -6.45
CA VAL A 290 -12.62 -6.64 -6.34
C VAL A 290 -12.33 -7.16 -4.94
N ILE A 291 -12.68 -6.39 -3.91
CA ILE A 291 -12.35 -6.71 -2.52
C ILE A 291 -12.98 -8.04 -2.06
N PRO A 292 -14.29 -8.29 -2.27
CA PRO A 292 -14.91 -9.56 -1.89
C PRO A 292 -14.32 -10.77 -2.63
N ALA A 293 -13.86 -10.59 -3.87
CA ALA A 293 -13.38 -11.64 -4.77
C ALA A 293 -11.91 -12.05 -4.54
N CYS A 294 -11.14 -11.25 -3.82
CA CYS A 294 -9.70 -11.40 -3.69
C CYS A 294 -9.31 -12.61 -2.81
N ASP A 295 -8.40 -13.44 -3.30
CA ASP A 295 -7.76 -14.51 -2.52
C ASP A 295 -6.45 -13.98 -1.89
N ILE A 296 -5.57 -13.40 -2.71
CA ILE A 296 -4.26 -12.86 -2.30
C ILE A 296 -4.26 -11.34 -2.42
N SER A 297 -3.93 -10.67 -1.32
CA SER A 297 -3.84 -9.22 -1.25
C SER A 297 -2.38 -8.74 -1.35
N GLU A 298 -2.02 -8.13 -2.47
CA GLU A 298 -0.65 -7.65 -2.73
C GLU A 298 -0.37 -6.30 -2.04
N GLN A 299 0.44 -6.36 -0.98
CA GLN A 299 0.81 -5.23 -0.12
C GLN A 299 2.33 -5.03 -0.11
N ILE A 300 2.88 -4.99 -1.31
CA ILE A 300 4.31 -5.14 -1.58
C ILE A 300 5.08 -3.83 -1.72
N SER A 301 4.63 -2.75 -1.08
CA SER A 301 5.37 -1.48 -1.13
C SER A 301 6.78 -1.66 -0.56
N LEU A 302 7.79 -0.92 -1.04
CA LEU A 302 9.13 -0.99 -0.46
C LEU A 302 9.05 -0.63 1.03
N ALA A 303 9.66 -1.46 1.89
CA ALA A 303 9.66 -1.23 3.33
C ALA A 303 10.15 0.18 3.67
N SER A 304 9.56 0.81 4.69
CA SER A 304 9.61 2.24 5.03
C SER A 304 8.67 3.16 4.24
N LYS A 305 8.28 2.86 3.00
CA LYS A 305 7.63 3.85 2.11
C LYS A 305 6.10 3.92 2.23
N GLU A 306 5.41 2.88 2.68
CA GLU A 306 3.97 2.91 2.91
C GLU A 306 3.66 3.36 4.34
N ALA A 307 3.06 4.55 4.49
CA ALA A 307 2.71 5.08 5.80
C ALA A 307 1.68 4.23 6.56
N SER A 308 0.80 3.51 5.86
CA SER A 308 -0.23 2.68 6.48
C SER A 308 -0.80 1.70 5.45
N GLY A 309 -1.54 2.22 4.46
CA GLY A 309 -2.36 1.41 3.58
C GLY A 309 -3.72 1.09 4.21
N THR A 310 -4.80 1.34 3.48
CA THR A 310 -6.16 0.97 3.90
C THR A 310 -6.79 -0.06 2.96
N GLY A 311 -6.11 -0.42 1.87
CA GLY A 311 -6.53 -1.49 0.97
C GLY A 311 -6.38 -2.86 1.65
N ASN A 312 -5.22 -3.11 2.26
CA ASN A 312 -4.92 -4.29 3.08
C ASN A 312 -6.01 -4.57 4.13
N MET A 313 -6.45 -3.56 4.88
CA MET A 313 -7.52 -3.68 5.87
C MET A 313 -8.84 -4.17 5.25
N LYS A 314 -9.19 -3.69 4.03
CA LYS A 314 -10.43 -4.09 3.34
C LYS A 314 -10.35 -5.54 2.88
N PHE A 315 -9.20 -5.93 2.36
CA PHE A 315 -8.94 -7.29 1.91
C PHE A 315 -8.94 -8.29 3.07
N MET A 316 -8.25 -7.97 4.16
CA MET A 316 -8.27 -8.73 5.41
C MET A 316 -9.70 -8.94 5.92
N LEU A 317 -10.50 -7.87 5.99
CA LEU A 317 -11.90 -7.91 6.43
C LEU A 317 -12.78 -8.83 5.56
N ASN A 318 -12.41 -9.04 4.31
CA ASN A 318 -13.13 -9.88 3.35
C ASN A 318 -12.46 -11.24 3.14
N GLY A 319 -11.55 -11.64 4.04
CA GLY A 319 -10.93 -12.97 4.06
C GLY A 319 -9.92 -13.20 2.95
N ALA A 320 -9.30 -12.16 2.39
CA ALA A 320 -8.11 -12.33 1.59
C ALA A 320 -6.87 -12.44 2.49
N VAL A 321 -5.91 -13.26 2.11
CA VAL A 321 -4.65 -13.42 2.83
C VAL A 321 -3.62 -12.44 2.26
N THR A 322 -2.91 -11.74 3.14
CA THR A 322 -1.96 -10.71 2.72
C THR A 322 -0.61 -11.32 2.33
N LEU A 323 -0.07 -10.85 1.19
CA LEU A 323 1.33 -10.99 0.81
C LEU A 323 1.94 -9.59 0.81
N GLY A 324 2.94 -9.34 1.65
CA GLY A 324 3.44 -7.97 1.80
C GLY A 324 4.81 -7.87 2.46
N THR A 325 5.35 -6.65 2.43
CA THR A 325 6.53 -6.30 3.22
C THR A 325 6.16 -6.01 4.67
N SER A 326 7.16 -6.04 5.56
CA SER A 326 7.03 -5.57 6.94
C SER A 326 7.00 -4.03 6.97
N ASP A 327 5.89 -3.45 6.48
CA ASP A 327 5.72 -2.02 6.30
C ASP A 327 4.28 -1.56 6.56
N GLY A 328 4.12 -0.28 6.91
CA GLY A 328 2.82 0.33 7.18
C GLY A 328 1.93 -0.51 8.12
N ALA A 329 0.67 -0.71 7.72
CA ALA A 329 -0.29 -1.49 8.48
C ALA A 329 -0.16 -3.00 8.28
N ASN A 330 0.76 -3.49 7.44
CA ASN A 330 1.02 -4.94 7.35
C ASN A 330 1.66 -5.47 8.65
N VAL A 331 2.46 -4.65 9.34
CA VAL A 331 3.01 -4.98 10.66
C VAL A 331 1.87 -5.20 11.66
N GLU A 332 0.93 -4.26 11.71
CA GLU A 332 -0.24 -4.33 12.60
C GLU A 332 -1.15 -5.51 12.23
N ILE A 333 -1.29 -5.85 10.94
CA ILE A 333 -2.00 -7.06 10.51
C ILE A 333 -1.26 -8.30 11.03
N ASN A 334 0.07 -8.39 10.84
CA ASN A 334 0.85 -9.54 11.30
C ASN A 334 0.72 -9.74 12.82
N ASP A 335 0.87 -8.67 13.60
CA ASP A 335 0.73 -8.71 15.07
C ASP A 335 -0.64 -9.26 15.52
N LEU A 336 -1.69 -9.01 14.74
CA LEU A 336 -3.05 -9.44 15.05
C LEU A 336 -3.34 -10.88 14.60
N VAL A 337 -2.90 -11.28 13.41
CA VAL A 337 -3.22 -12.59 12.81
C VAL A 337 -2.18 -13.66 13.12
N GLY A 338 -0.96 -13.26 13.48
CA GLY A 338 0.19 -14.14 13.67
C GLY A 338 0.83 -14.61 12.37
N ASP A 339 2.11 -15.02 12.46
CA ASP A 339 2.97 -15.36 11.31
C ASP A 339 2.40 -16.51 10.44
N ASP A 340 1.52 -17.35 10.98
CA ASP A 340 0.89 -18.45 10.25
C ASP A 340 -0.23 -18.01 9.30
N ASN A 341 -0.70 -16.76 9.39
CA ASN A 341 -1.90 -16.25 8.69
C ASN A 341 -1.64 -15.04 7.77
N ILE A 342 -0.37 -14.74 7.49
CA ILE A 342 0.10 -13.70 6.57
C ILE A 342 1.44 -14.12 5.96
N TYR A 343 1.75 -13.65 4.75
CA TYR A 343 3.02 -13.92 4.09
C TYR A 343 3.84 -12.63 4.03
N ILE A 344 4.86 -12.54 4.89
CA ILE A 344 5.82 -11.44 4.91
C ILE A 344 7.09 -11.82 4.16
N PHE A 345 7.62 -10.90 3.35
CA PHE A 345 8.89 -11.04 2.63
C PHE A 345 9.65 -9.71 2.57
N GLY A 346 10.86 -9.77 2.05
CA GLY A 346 11.70 -8.64 1.69
C GLY A 346 12.50 -8.07 2.85
N GLU A 347 13.34 -7.10 2.50
CA GLU A 347 14.19 -6.41 3.47
C GLU A 347 13.39 -5.58 4.48
N LYS A 348 13.96 -5.43 5.68
CA LYS A 348 13.37 -4.60 6.74
C LYS A 348 13.56 -3.11 6.44
N SER A 349 12.67 -2.29 7.01
CA SER A 349 12.71 -0.84 6.84
C SER A 349 14.06 -0.23 7.25
N GLU A 350 14.71 -0.74 8.29
CA GLU A 350 16.02 -0.24 8.73
C GLU A 350 17.13 -0.54 7.71
N THR A 351 17.08 -1.69 7.03
CA THR A 351 18.05 -2.02 5.97
C THR A 351 17.84 -1.09 4.77
N VAL A 352 16.59 -0.91 4.35
CA VAL A 352 16.24 -0.02 3.24
C VAL A 352 16.66 1.44 3.51
N ILE A 353 16.41 1.95 4.73
CA ILE A 353 16.82 3.30 5.14
C ILE A 353 18.35 3.44 5.05
N LYS A 354 19.11 2.46 5.55
CA LYS A 354 20.58 2.47 5.48
C LYS A 354 21.09 2.48 4.03
N HIS A 355 20.41 1.82 3.10
CA HIS A 355 20.77 1.87 1.69
C HIS A 355 20.63 3.28 1.11
N TYR A 356 19.58 4.02 1.48
CA TYR A 356 19.44 5.42 1.09
C TYR A 356 20.50 6.31 1.74
N GLU A 357 20.78 6.14 3.03
CA GLU A 357 21.79 6.93 3.76
C GLU A 357 23.20 6.76 3.17
N LYS A 358 23.55 5.54 2.77
CA LYS A 358 24.87 5.21 2.22
C LYS A 358 24.97 5.43 0.72
N ALA A 359 23.85 5.55 0.03
CA ALA A 359 23.76 5.52 -1.43
C ALA A 359 24.53 4.33 -2.04
N ASP A 360 24.41 3.15 -1.42
CA ASP A 360 25.19 1.95 -1.76
C ASP A 360 24.42 0.88 -2.55
N TYR A 361 23.11 1.08 -2.77
CA TYR A 361 22.30 0.18 -3.59
C TYR A 361 22.61 0.34 -5.08
N VAL A 362 23.01 -0.75 -5.74
CA VAL A 362 23.30 -0.80 -7.18
C VAL A 362 22.47 -1.91 -7.83
N SER A 363 21.34 -1.57 -8.46
CA SER A 363 20.40 -2.55 -9.01
C SER A 363 21.03 -3.46 -10.08
N LYS A 364 21.99 -2.93 -10.86
CA LYS A 364 22.73 -3.71 -11.86
C LYS A 364 23.48 -4.90 -11.25
N GLU A 365 23.94 -4.81 -10.02
CA GLU A 365 24.63 -5.94 -9.37
C GLU A 365 23.66 -7.10 -9.10
N TYR A 366 22.42 -6.82 -8.72
CA TYR A 366 21.38 -7.84 -8.53
C TYR A 366 21.06 -8.53 -9.86
N TYR A 367 20.94 -7.73 -10.92
CA TYR A 367 20.77 -8.23 -12.28
C TYR A 367 21.95 -9.08 -12.77
N GLU A 368 23.20 -8.69 -12.51
CA GLU A 368 24.38 -9.45 -12.95
C GLU A 368 24.62 -10.73 -12.14
N LYS A 369 24.26 -10.74 -10.85
CA LYS A 369 24.48 -11.88 -9.95
C LYS A 369 23.40 -12.95 -10.04
N SER A 370 22.14 -12.59 -10.26
CA SER A 370 21.03 -13.55 -10.29
C SER A 370 20.55 -13.85 -11.71
N PRO A 371 20.64 -15.11 -12.18
CA PRO A 371 20.04 -15.54 -13.44
C PRO A 371 18.51 -15.35 -13.48
N VAL A 372 17.84 -15.48 -12.34
CA VAL A 372 16.37 -15.32 -12.23
C VAL A 372 15.99 -13.86 -12.46
N ILE A 373 16.68 -12.94 -11.78
CA ILE A 373 16.47 -11.50 -11.97
C ILE A 373 16.80 -11.10 -13.41
N LYS A 374 17.95 -11.57 -13.92
CA LYS A 374 18.39 -11.30 -15.29
C LYS A 374 17.37 -11.71 -16.32
N GLU A 375 16.87 -12.94 -16.22
CA GLU A 375 15.88 -13.48 -17.15
C GLU A 375 14.58 -12.66 -17.14
N ALA A 376 14.06 -12.33 -15.96
CA ALA A 376 12.83 -11.55 -15.83
C ALA A 376 12.97 -10.12 -16.39
N VAL A 377 14.11 -9.46 -16.14
CA VAL A 377 14.38 -8.11 -16.64
C VAL A 377 14.65 -8.12 -18.14
N ASP A 378 15.43 -9.08 -18.67
CA ASP A 378 15.70 -9.20 -20.11
C ASP A 378 14.42 -9.48 -20.91
N PHE A 379 13.44 -10.18 -20.32
CA PHE A 379 12.15 -10.44 -20.97
C PHE A 379 11.39 -9.15 -21.33
N ILE A 380 11.54 -8.06 -20.56
CA ILE A 380 10.87 -6.77 -20.81
C ILE A 380 11.20 -6.25 -22.22
N VAL A 381 12.39 -6.55 -22.73
CA VAL A 381 12.88 -6.14 -24.06
C VAL A 381 13.04 -7.33 -25.01
N SER A 382 12.41 -8.47 -24.70
CA SER A 382 12.37 -9.62 -25.61
C SER A 382 11.54 -9.34 -26.86
N ASP A 383 11.76 -10.11 -27.93
CA ASP A 383 10.97 -10.01 -29.16
C ASP A 383 9.46 -10.18 -28.90
N ALA A 384 9.08 -11.04 -27.93
CA ALA A 384 7.69 -11.25 -27.55
C ALA A 384 7.07 -9.99 -26.94
N ALA A 385 7.74 -9.40 -25.94
CA ALA A 385 7.28 -8.16 -25.30
C ALA A 385 7.28 -6.97 -26.27
N LEU A 386 8.33 -6.82 -27.09
CA LEU A 386 8.45 -5.77 -28.10
C LEU A 386 7.42 -5.88 -29.22
N LYS A 387 6.91 -7.09 -29.51
CA LYS A 387 5.83 -7.29 -30.46
C LYS A 387 4.46 -6.91 -29.88
N ALA A 388 4.25 -7.15 -28.58
CA ALA A 388 3.01 -6.79 -27.88
C ALA A 388 2.94 -5.31 -27.49
N GLY A 389 4.08 -4.61 -27.45
CA GLY A 389 4.18 -3.28 -26.85
C GLY A 389 4.98 -2.25 -27.64
N HIS A 390 4.95 -1.01 -27.18
CA HIS A 390 5.81 0.05 -27.67
C HIS A 390 7.24 -0.10 -27.14
N LYS A 391 8.19 -0.26 -28.06
CA LYS A 391 9.63 -0.39 -27.79
C LYS A 391 10.17 0.69 -26.84
N GLU A 392 9.79 1.95 -27.05
CA GLU A 392 10.30 3.07 -26.26
C GLU A 392 9.94 2.93 -24.76
N ASN A 393 8.68 2.60 -24.46
CA ASN A 393 8.20 2.42 -23.09
C ASN A 393 8.92 1.25 -22.39
N LEU A 394 9.05 0.12 -23.09
CA LEU A 394 9.68 -1.09 -22.55
C LEU A 394 11.19 -0.90 -22.33
N GLU A 395 11.90 -0.30 -23.29
CA GLU A 395 13.33 -0.01 -23.15
C GLU A 395 13.61 1.01 -22.05
N ARG A 396 12.73 2.01 -21.88
CA ARG A 396 12.86 2.99 -20.80
C ARG A 396 12.67 2.34 -19.43
N LEU A 397 11.65 1.50 -19.27
CA LEU A 397 11.44 0.76 -18.01
C LEU A 397 12.59 -0.21 -17.71
N TYR A 398 13.06 -0.95 -18.71
CA TYR A 398 14.25 -1.81 -18.60
C TYR A 398 15.47 -1.04 -18.10
N LYS A 399 15.75 0.12 -18.72
CA LYS A 399 16.86 0.99 -18.30
C LYS A 399 16.63 1.57 -16.90
N GLU A 400 15.40 1.91 -16.53
CA GLU A 400 15.09 2.43 -15.19
C GLU A 400 15.43 1.40 -14.11
N LEU A 401 15.04 0.12 -14.31
CA LEU A 401 15.34 -0.98 -13.38
C LEU A 401 16.85 -1.26 -13.27
N LEU A 402 17.61 -1.12 -14.35
CA LEU A 402 19.05 -1.40 -14.33
C LEU A 402 19.94 -0.25 -13.84
N ASN A 403 19.47 1.00 -13.95
CA ASN A 403 20.31 2.17 -13.70
C ASN A 403 19.88 2.99 -12.49
N LYS A 404 18.57 3.03 -12.17
CA LYS A 404 18.05 3.86 -11.08
C LYS A 404 17.42 3.03 -9.99
N ASP A 405 16.40 2.24 -10.34
CA ASP A 405 15.55 1.45 -9.44
C ASP A 405 15.42 2.07 -8.04
N TRP A 406 14.94 3.32 -7.99
CA TRP A 406 14.96 4.14 -6.78
C TRP A 406 14.23 3.49 -5.61
N PHE A 407 13.27 2.60 -5.91
CA PHE A 407 12.48 1.87 -4.94
C PHE A 407 12.88 0.39 -4.83
N MET A 408 14.12 0.06 -5.18
CA MET A 408 14.80 -1.19 -4.87
C MET A 408 13.94 -2.42 -5.23
N THR A 409 13.36 -2.41 -6.42
CA THR A 409 12.55 -3.51 -6.96
C THR A 409 13.35 -4.80 -6.99
N LEU A 410 14.59 -4.74 -7.48
CA LEU A 410 15.42 -5.95 -7.65
C LEU A 410 15.99 -6.47 -6.33
N LEU A 411 15.96 -5.66 -5.26
CA LEU A 411 16.41 -6.07 -3.92
C LEU A 411 15.61 -7.25 -3.39
N ASP A 412 14.28 -7.21 -3.56
CA ASP A 412 13.36 -8.17 -2.95
C ASP A 412 12.85 -9.23 -3.94
N LEU A 413 13.26 -9.22 -5.22
CA LEU A 413 12.61 -10.05 -6.25
C LEU A 413 12.68 -11.56 -5.98
N GLU A 414 13.83 -12.08 -5.56
CA GLU A 414 13.99 -13.51 -5.30
C GLU A 414 13.20 -13.97 -4.07
N ASP A 415 13.25 -13.23 -2.97
CA ASP A 415 12.47 -13.54 -1.77
C ASP A 415 10.97 -13.39 -2.01
N TYR A 416 10.56 -12.40 -2.81
CA TYR A 416 9.19 -12.24 -3.26
C TYR A 416 8.72 -13.46 -4.05
N ILE A 417 9.50 -13.93 -5.03
CA ILE A 417 9.20 -15.15 -5.80
C ILE A 417 9.07 -16.35 -4.86
N ALA A 418 10.06 -16.58 -3.99
CA ALA A 418 10.07 -17.72 -3.08
C ALA A 418 8.87 -17.72 -2.12
N THR A 419 8.56 -16.56 -1.53
CA THR A 419 7.44 -16.42 -0.59
C THR A 419 6.09 -16.54 -1.29
N LYS A 420 5.95 -15.96 -2.49
CA LYS A 420 4.72 -16.07 -3.27
C LYS A 420 4.48 -17.50 -3.75
N ASP A 421 5.53 -18.21 -4.19
CA ASP A 421 5.43 -19.62 -4.57
C ASP A 421 5.04 -20.51 -3.38
N ARG A 422 5.59 -20.24 -2.19
CA ARG A 422 5.13 -20.89 -0.94
C ARG A 422 3.65 -20.63 -0.68
N MET A 423 3.19 -19.39 -0.84
CA MET A 423 1.78 -19.02 -0.66
C MET A 423 0.87 -19.76 -1.66
N MET A 424 1.28 -19.88 -2.92
CA MET A 424 0.54 -20.62 -3.94
C MET A 424 0.48 -22.12 -3.61
N ALA A 425 1.56 -22.70 -3.11
CA ALA A 425 1.57 -24.10 -2.66
C ALA A 425 0.67 -24.32 -1.43
N ASP A 426 0.67 -23.39 -0.48
CA ASP A 426 -0.19 -23.42 0.70
C ASP A 426 -1.67 -23.23 0.37
N TYR A 427 -2.01 -22.58 -0.76
CA TYR A 427 -3.37 -22.52 -1.27
C TYR A 427 -3.93 -23.91 -1.60
N GLU A 428 -3.09 -24.85 -2.02
CA GLU A 428 -3.52 -26.23 -2.33
C GLU A 428 -3.96 -26.99 -1.05
N ASP A 429 -3.44 -26.62 0.12
CA ASP A 429 -4.02 -27.01 1.41
C ASP A 429 -5.25 -26.14 1.71
N GLN A 430 -6.37 -26.53 1.11
CA GLN A 430 -7.65 -25.83 1.26
C GLN A 430 -8.11 -25.71 2.72
N LYS A 431 -7.71 -26.63 3.61
CA LYS A 431 -8.09 -26.53 5.03
C LYS A 431 -7.27 -25.45 5.72
N LYS A 432 -5.95 -25.42 5.51
CA LYS A 432 -5.08 -24.34 5.99
C LYS A 432 -5.52 -22.99 5.44
N TRP A 433 -5.79 -22.89 4.15
CA TRP A 433 -6.22 -21.64 3.51
C TRP A 433 -7.48 -21.05 4.14
N ARG A 434 -8.53 -21.85 4.28
CA ARG A 434 -9.80 -21.41 4.89
C ARG A 434 -9.64 -20.94 6.33
N LYS A 435 -8.77 -21.60 7.11
CA LYS A 435 -8.45 -21.16 8.47
C LYS A 435 -7.78 -19.79 8.48
N MET A 436 -6.81 -19.55 7.59
CA MET A 436 -6.20 -18.23 7.44
C MET A 436 -7.24 -17.15 7.08
N MET A 437 -8.18 -17.46 6.17
CA MET A 437 -9.26 -16.55 5.81
C MET A 437 -10.12 -16.17 7.04
N LEU A 438 -10.51 -17.17 7.84
CA LEU A 438 -11.33 -16.97 9.04
C LEU A 438 -10.60 -16.10 10.07
N VAL A 439 -9.33 -16.40 10.35
CA VAL A 439 -8.50 -15.62 11.29
C VAL A 439 -8.40 -14.16 10.85
N ASN A 440 -8.11 -13.93 9.56
CA ASN A 440 -8.04 -12.57 9.02
C ASN A 440 -9.36 -11.80 9.21
N ILE A 441 -10.51 -12.41 8.90
CA ILE A 441 -11.83 -11.79 9.12
C ILE A 441 -12.06 -11.49 10.60
N ALA A 442 -11.79 -12.46 11.48
CA ALA A 442 -12.08 -12.35 12.90
C ALA A 442 -11.22 -11.27 13.59
N LYS A 443 -9.96 -11.12 13.16
CA LYS A 443 -9.03 -10.11 13.70
C LYS A 443 -9.18 -8.72 13.06
N ALA A 444 -9.94 -8.58 11.96
CA ALA A 444 -10.06 -7.32 11.25
C ALA A 444 -10.76 -6.20 12.04
N GLY A 445 -11.44 -6.53 13.14
CA GLY A 445 -12.18 -5.58 13.98
C GLY A 445 -11.39 -4.35 14.43
N PHE A 446 -10.09 -4.53 14.70
CA PHE A 446 -9.17 -3.44 15.06
C PHE A 446 -9.11 -2.33 14.00
N PHE A 447 -9.29 -2.67 12.73
CA PHE A 447 -9.20 -1.74 11.60
C PHE A 447 -10.53 -1.05 11.28
N SER A 448 -11.53 -1.11 12.16
CA SER A 448 -12.71 -0.25 12.03
C SER A 448 -12.34 1.22 12.18
N SER A 449 -12.77 2.06 11.23
CA SER A 449 -12.60 3.51 11.34
C SER A 449 -13.28 4.10 12.58
N ASP A 450 -14.27 3.41 13.17
CA ASP A 450 -14.93 3.88 14.39
C ASP A 450 -13.96 3.92 15.58
N ARG A 451 -13.03 2.95 15.65
CA ARG A 451 -11.94 2.94 16.62
C ARG A 451 -11.02 4.13 16.39
N THR A 452 -10.57 4.34 15.15
CA THR A 452 -9.74 5.49 14.79
C THR A 452 -10.42 6.81 15.18
N ILE A 453 -11.69 7.01 14.83
CA ILE A 453 -12.44 8.24 15.17
C ILE A 453 -12.61 8.40 16.68
N ALA A 454 -12.86 7.32 17.42
CA ALA A 454 -12.91 7.37 18.88
C ALA A 454 -11.57 7.80 19.49
N GLU A 455 -10.45 7.32 18.95
CA GLU A 455 -9.10 7.73 19.37
C GLU A 455 -8.82 9.20 19.03
N TYR A 456 -9.16 9.67 17.83
CA TYR A 456 -9.06 11.09 17.46
C TYR A 456 -9.87 11.96 18.41
N ASN A 457 -11.11 11.56 18.72
CA ASN A 457 -11.94 12.33 19.64
C ASN A 457 -11.38 12.33 21.07
N ARG A 458 -10.98 11.15 21.57
CA ARG A 458 -10.43 10.98 22.92
C ARG A 458 -9.15 11.77 23.10
N ASP A 459 -8.24 11.75 22.13
CA ASP A 459 -6.88 12.26 22.30
C ASP A 459 -6.72 13.70 21.78
N ILE A 460 -7.41 14.06 20.70
CA ILE A 460 -7.17 15.32 19.95
C ILE A 460 -8.39 16.26 20.03
N TRP A 461 -9.55 15.84 19.52
CA TRP A 461 -10.67 16.78 19.28
C TRP A 461 -11.49 17.14 20.52
N LYS A 462 -11.58 16.23 21.51
CA LYS A 462 -12.31 16.42 22.78
C LYS A 462 -13.78 16.85 22.59
N LEU A 463 -14.44 16.38 21.54
CA LEU A 463 -15.87 16.61 21.30
C LEU A 463 -16.69 15.84 22.35
N LYS A 464 -17.81 16.43 22.76
CA LYS A 464 -18.74 15.88 23.75
C LYS A 464 -20.00 15.34 23.09
#